data_AF-A0A532AGU2-F1
#
_entry.id   AF-A0A532AGU2-F1
#
_cell.length_a   1.000
_cell.length_b   1.000
_cell.length_c   1.000
_cell.angle_alpha   90.00
_cell.angle_beta   90.00
_cell.angle_gamma   90.00
#
_symmetry.space_group_name_H-M   'P 1'
#
loop_
_entity.id
_entity.type
_entity.pdbx_description
1 polymer ?
#
loop_
_entity_poly.entity_id
_entity_poly.type
_entity_poly.pdbx_seq_one_letter_code
_entity_poly.pdbx_strand_id
1 'polypeptide(L)'
;NSIAAVEASIAMGAEIVEVDIRRSKDGEFVVMHDSWLDRTTNCRGEVVKRTLAELKTCRLVTEGTGAVTGETVSTLREMLMTTRDRI
;
A
#
# COMPACT_ATOMS: atom_id res chain seq x y z
N ASN A 1 3.37 4.65 1.49
CA ASN A 1 2.32 3.68 1.06
C ASN A 1 2.53 2.25 1.58
N SER A 2 2.85 2.08 2.86
CA SER A 2 2.74 0.79 3.57
C SER A 2 2.29 1.06 5.02
N ILE A 3 1.73 0.05 5.69
CA ILE A 3 1.33 0.21 7.10
C ILE A 3 2.55 0.46 7.96
N ALA A 4 3.66 -0.26 7.73
CA ALA A 4 4.89 -0.06 8.47
C ALA A 4 5.46 1.36 8.30
N ALA A 5 5.38 1.94 7.10
CA ALA A 5 5.82 3.32 6.86
C ALA A 5 4.96 4.34 7.59
N VAL A 6 3.64 4.12 7.64
CA VAL A 6 2.71 4.96 8.41
C VAL A 6 2.99 4.84 9.90
N GLU A 7 3.10 3.62 10.43
CA GLU A 7 3.45 3.35 11.83
C GLU A 7 4.75 4.03 12.26
N ALA A 8 5.79 3.94 11.43
CA ALA A 8 7.06 4.61 11.66
C ALA A 8 6.91 6.14 11.68
N SER A 9 6.08 6.70 10.79
CA SER A 9 5.81 8.14 10.74
C SER A 9 5.09 8.62 12.02
N ILE A 10 4.10 7.87 12.48
CA ILE A 10 3.40 8.15 13.76
C ILE A 10 4.40 8.10 14.92
N ALA A 11 5.27 7.09 14.97
CA ALA A 11 6.29 6.97 16.01
C ALA A 11 7.31 8.12 16.00
N MET A 12 7.54 8.75 14.85
CA MET A 12 8.38 9.95 14.72
C MET A 12 7.64 11.26 15.07
N GLY A 13 6.34 11.20 15.40
CA GLY A 13 5.54 12.36 15.75
C GLY A 13 5.00 13.13 14.55
N ALA A 14 4.88 12.51 13.38
CA ALA A 14 4.21 13.13 12.24
C ALA A 14 2.72 13.35 12.55
N GLU A 15 2.20 14.54 12.25
CA GLU A 15 0.78 14.88 12.44
C GLU A 15 -0.07 14.60 11.18
N ILE A 16 0.58 14.43 10.02
CA ILE A 16 -0.09 14.16 8.75
C ILE A 16 0.74 13.12 8.00
N VAL A 17 0.06 12.14 7.39
CA VAL A 17 0.65 11.25 6.39
C VAL A 17 -0.16 11.35 5.10
N GLU A 18 0.54 11.36 3.97
CA GLU A 18 -0.05 11.32 2.65
C GLU A 18 -0.09 9.87 2.15
N VAL A 19 -1.16 9.51 1.43
CA VAL A 19 -1.31 8.20 0.79
C VAL A 19 -1.94 8.34 -0.59
N ASP A 20 -1.35 7.65 -1.56
CA ASP A 20 -1.88 7.58 -2.92
C ASP A 20 -2.88 6.45 -3.09
N ILE A 21 -3.96 6.69 -3.82
CA ILE A 21 -5.05 5.72 -4.00
C ILE A 21 -5.22 5.30 -5.46
N ARG A 22 -5.43 3.99 -5.66
CA ARG A 22 -5.89 3.39 -6.91
C ARG A 22 -7.12 2.52 -6.67
N ARG A 23 -7.84 2.25 -7.75
CA ARG A 23 -9.03 1.37 -7.74
C ARG A 23 -8.68 0.01 -8.35
N SER A 24 -9.05 -1.06 -7.66
CA SER A 24 -8.95 -2.44 -8.17
C SER A 24 -10.03 -2.74 -9.22
N LYS A 25 -9.93 -3.91 -9.86
CA LYS A 25 -10.90 -4.42 -10.84
C LYS A 25 -12.32 -4.57 -10.28
N ASP A 26 -12.41 -5.05 -9.04
CA ASP A 26 -13.66 -5.24 -8.30
C ASP A 26 -14.12 -3.97 -7.55
N GLY A 27 -13.40 -2.85 -7.75
CA GLY A 27 -13.84 -1.52 -7.34
C GLY A 27 -13.38 -1.08 -5.95
N GLU A 28 -12.57 -1.87 -5.27
CA GLU A 28 -11.98 -1.56 -3.97
C GLU A 28 -10.88 -0.50 -4.09
N PHE A 29 -10.70 0.30 -3.04
CA PHE A 29 -9.64 1.30 -2.96
C PHE A 29 -8.40 0.74 -2.28
N VAL A 30 -7.28 0.75 -3.01
CA VAL A 30 -5.98 0.29 -2.54
C VAL A 30 -4.98 1.42 -2.52
N VAL A 31 -4.01 1.31 -1.62
CA VAL A 31 -2.97 2.32 -1.43
C VAL A 31 -1.79 1.97 -2.32
N MET A 32 -1.61 2.78 -3.36
CA MET A 32 -0.60 2.60 -4.40
C MET A 32 -0.43 3.90 -5.18
N HIS A 33 0.81 4.33 -5.40
CA HIS A 33 1.10 5.50 -6.24
C HIS A 33 0.95 5.17 -7.72
N ASP A 34 1.70 4.18 -8.18
CA ASP A 34 1.77 3.82 -9.59
C ASP A 34 0.49 3.12 -10.05
N SER A 35 0.15 3.25 -11.34
CA SER A 35 -0.91 2.44 -11.95
C SER A 35 -0.47 0.97 -12.16
N TRP A 36 0.84 0.71 -12.11
CA TRP A 36 1.47 -0.60 -12.27
C TRP A 36 2.11 -1.08 -10.97
N LEU A 37 2.13 -2.41 -10.78
CA LEU A 37 2.64 -3.06 -9.57
C LEU A 37 4.17 -3.24 -9.55
N ASP A 38 4.82 -3.10 -10.70
CA ASP A 38 6.19 -3.57 -10.97
C ASP A 38 7.27 -2.91 -10.11
N ARG A 39 7.09 -1.64 -9.70
CA ARG A 39 8.12 -0.90 -8.98
C ARG A 39 8.16 -1.23 -7.49
N THR A 40 7.01 -1.36 -6.85
CA THR A 40 6.86 -1.40 -5.39
C THR A 40 6.37 -2.73 -4.87
N THR A 41 6.15 -3.72 -5.74
CA THR A 41 5.73 -5.06 -5.35
C THR A 41 6.51 -6.15 -6.08
N ASN A 42 6.39 -7.39 -5.62
CA ASN A 42 6.89 -8.57 -6.33
C ASN A 42 5.95 -9.05 -7.46
N CYS A 43 4.85 -8.33 -7.70
CA CYS A 43 3.90 -8.57 -8.76
C CYS A 43 4.14 -7.64 -9.96
N ARG A 44 3.58 -7.99 -11.11
CA ARG A 44 3.63 -7.18 -12.33
C ARG A 44 2.26 -6.87 -12.91
N GLY A 45 2.15 -5.79 -13.68
CA GLY A 45 0.94 -5.40 -14.39
C GLY A 45 0.11 -4.35 -13.66
N GLU A 46 -1.00 -3.95 -14.28
CA GLU A 46 -1.83 -2.84 -13.82
C GLU A 46 -2.74 -3.21 -12.65
N VAL A 47 -2.86 -2.30 -11.68
CA VAL A 47 -3.73 -2.44 -10.51
C VAL A 47 -5.20 -2.61 -10.92
N VAL A 48 -5.66 -1.82 -11.90
CA VAL A 48 -7.07 -1.82 -12.34
C VAL A 48 -7.51 -3.14 -12.97
N LYS A 49 -6.58 -4.01 -13.34
CA LYS A 49 -6.86 -5.33 -13.94
C LYS A 49 -6.95 -6.45 -12.92
N ARG A 50 -6.72 -6.17 -11.62
CA ARG A 50 -6.72 -7.17 -10.55
C ARG A 50 -7.75 -6.88 -9.47
N THR A 51 -8.37 -7.94 -8.96
CA THR A 51 -9.26 -7.89 -7.80
C THR A 51 -8.47 -7.60 -6.53
N LEU A 52 -9.15 -7.14 -5.47
CA LEU A 52 -8.50 -6.94 -4.18
C LEU A 52 -7.87 -8.24 -3.66
N ALA A 53 -8.55 -9.38 -3.84
CA ALA A 53 -8.03 -10.68 -3.43
C ALA A 53 -6.70 -11.01 -4.11
N GLU A 54 -6.56 -10.75 -5.42
CA GLU A 54 -5.30 -10.93 -6.14
C GLU A 54 -4.24 -9.92 -5.68
N LEU A 55 -4.60 -8.66 -5.47
CA LEU A 55 -3.69 -7.62 -4.99
C LEU A 55 -3.13 -7.94 -3.59
N LYS A 56 -3.94 -8.58 -2.73
CA LYS A 56 -3.51 -9.05 -1.40
C LYS A 56 -2.47 -10.17 -1.45
N THR A 57 -2.27 -10.84 -2.59
CA THR A 57 -1.17 -11.80 -2.75
C THR A 57 0.16 -11.13 -3.08
N CYS A 58 0.14 -9.87 -3.54
CA CYS A 58 1.33 -9.10 -3.89
C CYS A 58 2.02 -8.56 -2.64
N ARG A 59 3.31 -8.86 -2.51
CA ARG A 59 4.16 -8.40 -1.41
C ARG A 59 4.89 -7.13 -1.82
N LEU A 60 4.95 -6.16 -0.91
CA LEU A 60 5.71 -4.94 -1.15
C LEU A 60 7.20 -5.25 -1.18
N VAL A 61 7.96 -4.48 -1.94
CA VAL A 61 9.43 -4.53 -1.95
C VAL A 61 10.01 -3.25 -1.38
N THR A 62 11.15 -3.35 -0.70
CA THR A 62 11.91 -2.18 -0.26
C THR A 62 12.56 -1.51 -1.47
N GLU A 63 12.19 -0.26 -1.74
CA GLU A 63 12.81 0.50 -2.82
C GLU A 63 14.33 0.64 -2.63
N GLY A 64 15.08 0.59 -3.73
CA GLY A 64 16.54 0.61 -3.72
C GLY A 64 17.18 -0.78 -3.56
N THR A 65 16.62 -1.66 -2.74
CA THR A 65 17.17 -3.03 -2.55
C THR A 65 16.38 -4.11 -3.28
N GLY A 66 15.10 -3.87 -3.57
CA GLY A 66 14.20 -4.87 -4.16
C GLY A 66 13.87 -6.04 -3.22
N ALA A 67 14.25 -5.96 -1.95
CA ALA A 67 13.98 -7.01 -0.98
C ALA A 67 12.47 -7.15 -0.74
N VAL A 68 11.94 -8.36 -0.89
CA VAL A 68 10.52 -8.64 -0.64
C VAL A 68 10.23 -8.56 0.86
N THR A 69 9.22 -7.79 1.22
CA THR A 69 8.79 -7.59 2.60
C THR A 69 7.67 -8.55 2.99
N GLY A 70 7.34 -8.59 4.29
CA GLY A 70 6.16 -9.27 4.80
C GLY A 70 4.85 -8.51 4.57
N GLU A 71 4.88 -7.27 4.05
CA GLU A 71 3.69 -6.46 3.85
C GLU A 71 3.02 -6.77 2.52
N THR A 72 1.68 -6.63 2.48
CA THR A 72 0.89 -6.77 1.25
C THR A 72 0.34 -5.41 0.83
N VAL A 73 -0.19 -5.32 -0.39
CA VAL A 73 -0.95 -4.15 -0.82
C VAL A 73 -2.09 -3.89 0.16
N SER A 74 -2.10 -2.69 0.74
CA SER A 74 -3.11 -2.28 1.74
C SER A 74 -4.29 -1.60 1.06
N THR A 75 -5.46 -1.75 1.65
CA THR A 75 -6.66 -0.98 1.31
C THR A 75 -6.60 0.41 1.94
N LEU A 76 -7.36 1.36 1.39
CA LEU A 76 -7.57 2.65 2.05
C LEU A 76 -8.20 2.47 3.43
N ARG A 77 -9.12 1.51 3.59
CA ARG A 77 -9.75 1.22 4.87
C ARG A 77 -8.71 0.80 5.92
N GLU A 78 -7.79 -0.10 5.59
CA GLU A 78 -6.75 -0.52 6.53
C GLU A 78 -5.85 0.65 6.93
N MET A 79 -5.43 1.49 5.98
CA MET A 79 -4.64 2.69 6.29
C MET A 79 -5.37 3.63 7.24
N LEU A 80 -6.64 3.95 6.97
CA LEU A 80 -7.44 4.84 7.82
C LEU A 80 -7.70 4.25 9.21
N MET A 81 -7.84 2.92 9.33
CA MET A 81 -7.97 2.26 10.62
C MET A 81 -6.67 2.34 11.43
N THR A 82 -5.53 2.24 10.75
CA THR A 82 -4.20 2.35 11.38
C THR A 82 -3.92 3.76 11.90
N THR A 83 -4.37 4.81 11.20
CA THR A 83 -4.12 6.21 11.56
C THR A 83 -5.16 6.80 12.52
N ARG A 84 -6.34 6.17 12.64
CA ARG A 84 -7.44 6.66 13.47
C ARG A 84 -6.97 6.97 14.89
N ASP A 85 -7.30 8.18 15.35
CA ASP A 85 -7.02 8.71 16.69
C ASP A 85 -5.52 8.78 17.05
N ARG A 86 -4.64 8.78 16.03
CA ARG A 86 -3.18 8.77 16.22
C ARG A 86 -2.48 9.90 15.49
N ILE A 87 -3.07 10.38 14.40
CA ILE A 87 -2.66 11.54 13.59
C ILE A 87 -3.90 12.24 13.02
#